data_AF-A0A533I0D1-F1
#
_entry.id   AF-A0A533I0D1-F1
#
_cell.length_a   1.000
_cell.length_b   1.000
_cell.length_c   1.000
_cell.angle_alpha   90.00
_cell.angle_beta   90.00
_cell.angle_gamma   90.00
#
_symmetry.space_group_name_H-M   'P 1'
#
loop_
_entity.id
_entity.type
_entity.pdbx_description
1 polymer ?
#
loop_
_entity_poly.entity_id
_entity_poly.type
_entity_poly.pdbx_seq_one_letter_code
_entity_poly.pdbx_strand_id
1 'polypeptide(L)'
;MIFYYVENSKVHIADLDNKHNLIIDNNDDLDQYINRKGSEIWITYDQADYFKKVVTVYDCKDDYSIEYKVNSYGVKTKLEAVIETFFENIDTFKCKLALINEFSLPKYLLNSTIARITAYAIGGTPDIKNEFNFKVVDILFKYTEIKKFFDTNKSYNQKFRTKVAGVEHVYGYGGCHGARKSYVSTNKIAVIDVETFYPALLQKLGYFNIKNKSRAKYIHEQNIKLKGKPERLPYKLADNSIVGNFKNQYSELHNPRASNIICVNGQIMITALIEMLEPFCKLVQTNTDGIIVEYTDLDKIEDVCRRWERATGLNLGIECYKKIYQKDVNNYLLVGRKIKAVGELKECSGGNYTESIIRRSMRAYLLDKVHPVKTVNECNEKRDFQILAKPHYKVYANWYGRRIKNVFSYEVSEDFKFLDKQHYSDTAVRRLKKYGVTI
;
A
#
# COMPACT_ATOMS: atom_id res chain seq x y z
N MET A 1 -5.33 21.47 -18.12
CA MET A 1 -4.65 21.04 -16.90
C MET A 1 -3.34 21.80 -16.80
N ILE A 2 -3.24 22.66 -15.79
CA ILE A 2 -2.12 23.58 -15.65
C ILE A 2 -1.28 23.21 -14.42
N PHE A 3 0.03 23.11 -14.62
CA PHE A 3 1.01 22.73 -13.61
C PHE A 3 1.87 23.91 -13.23
N TYR A 4 2.19 24.00 -11.95
CA TYR A 4 2.97 25.10 -11.38
C TYR A 4 4.09 24.56 -10.51
N TYR A 5 5.26 25.20 -10.64
CA TYR A 5 6.35 25.03 -9.69
C TYR A 5 7.05 26.37 -9.44
N VAL A 6 7.29 26.69 -8.17
CA VAL A 6 7.97 27.94 -7.79
C VAL A 6 9.44 27.66 -7.51
N GLU A 7 10.32 28.34 -8.21
CA GLU A 7 11.76 28.25 -8.07
C GLU A 7 12.39 29.65 -8.15
N ASN A 8 13.23 30.01 -7.18
CA ASN A 8 13.94 31.30 -7.16
C ASN A 8 13.01 32.51 -7.34
N SER A 9 11.86 32.51 -6.64
CA SER A 9 10.80 33.53 -6.74
C SER A 9 10.14 33.64 -8.13
N LYS A 10 10.40 32.71 -9.05
CA LYS A 10 9.74 32.60 -10.35
C LYS A 10 8.76 31.44 -10.34
N VAL A 11 7.60 31.64 -10.97
CA VAL A 11 6.57 30.63 -11.16
C VAL A 11 6.73 30.03 -12.55
N HIS A 12 7.15 28.78 -12.60
CA HIS A 12 7.21 27.99 -13.82
C HIS A 12 5.86 27.32 -14.05
N ILE A 13 5.31 27.49 -15.25
CA ILE A 13 3.96 27.06 -15.62
C ILE A 13 4.05 26.16 -16.85
N ALA A 14 3.38 25.01 -16.80
CA ALA A 14 3.10 24.19 -17.97
C ALA A 14 1.58 24.09 -18.15
N ASP A 15 1.08 24.67 -19.24
CA ASP A 15 -0.30 24.51 -19.69
C ASP A 15 -0.33 23.41 -20.75
N LEU A 16 -0.73 22.20 -20.34
CA LEU A 16 -0.79 21.05 -21.24
C LEU A 16 -1.96 21.15 -22.23
N ASP A 17 -3.01 21.90 -21.92
CA ASP A 17 -4.18 22.01 -22.81
C ASP A 17 -3.84 22.88 -24.02
N ASN A 18 -3.08 23.96 -23.79
CA ASN A 18 -2.66 24.90 -24.84
C ASN A 18 -1.22 24.65 -25.33
N LYS A 19 -0.55 23.61 -24.81
CA LYS A 19 0.84 23.23 -25.14
C LYS A 19 1.83 24.39 -25.02
N HIS A 20 1.71 25.17 -23.94
CA HIS A 20 2.52 26.35 -23.71
C HIS A 20 3.19 26.31 -22.34
N ASN A 21 4.48 26.69 -22.29
CA ASN A 21 5.23 26.86 -21.04
C ASN A 21 5.52 28.34 -20.80
N LEU A 22 5.33 28.81 -19.58
CA LEU A 22 5.52 30.20 -19.20
C LEU A 22 6.35 30.28 -17.92
N ILE A 23 7.12 31.35 -17.76
CA ILE A 23 7.75 31.71 -16.49
C ILE A 23 7.25 33.10 -16.13
N ILE A 24 6.63 33.23 -14.95
CA ILE A 24 6.16 34.50 -14.40
C ILE A 24 7.03 34.84 -13.19
N ASP A 25 7.54 36.06 -13.10
CA ASP A 25 8.47 36.49 -12.05
C ASP A 25 7.94 37.63 -11.15
N ASN A 26 6.67 38.03 -11.35
CA ASN A 26 6.00 39.05 -10.55
C ASN A 26 4.54 38.64 -10.25
N ASN A 27 3.98 39.18 -9.16
CA ASN A 27 2.64 38.80 -8.69
C ASN A 27 1.52 39.34 -9.58
N ASP A 28 1.66 40.53 -10.16
CA ASP A 28 0.61 41.17 -10.95
C ASP A 28 0.29 40.36 -12.22
N ASP A 29 1.33 39.89 -12.93
CA ASP A 29 1.17 39.03 -14.10
C ASP A 29 0.59 37.65 -13.72
N LEU A 30 0.95 37.13 -12.55
CA LEU A 30 0.42 35.87 -12.05
C LEU A 30 -1.07 35.98 -11.73
N ASP A 31 -1.48 37.05 -11.06
CA ASP A 31 -2.89 37.32 -10.75
C ASP A 31 -3.71 37.53 -12.03
N GLN A 32 -3.17 38.24 -13.02
CA GLN A 32 -3.80 38.36 -14.34
C GLN A 32 -3.94 37.00 -15.03
N TYR A 33 -2.91 36.15 -14.97
CA TYR A 33 -2.96 34.82 -15.54
C TYR A 33 -4.03 33.95 -14.87
N ILE A 34 -4.08 33.96 -13.53
CA ILE A 34 -5.10 33.26 -12.73
C ILE A 34 -6.52 33.71 -13.11
N ASN A 35 -6.74 35.03 -13.12
CA ASN A 35 -8.06 35.60 -13.41
C ASN A 35 -8.55 35.26 -14.82
N ARG A 36 -7.66 35.19 -15.81
CA ARG A 36 -8.02 34.82 -17.20
C ARG A 36 -8.42 33.35 -17.34
N LYS A 37 -7.78 32.44 -16.60
CA LYS A 37 -8.04 31.00 -16.69
C LYS A 37 -9.22 30.56 -15.82
N GLY A 38 -9.62 31.34 -14.83
CA GLY A 38 -10.79 31.08 -13.99
C GLY A 38 -10.62 29.86 -13.08
N SER A 39 -11.72 29.18 -12.77
CA SER A 39 -11.78 28.09 -11.77
C SER A 39 -11.38 26.70 -12.31
N GLU A 40 -10.27 26.62 -13.04
CA GLU A 40 -9.70 25.33 -13.42
C GLU A 40 -9.09 24.59 -12.21
N ILE A 41 -8.80 23.30 -12.36
CA ILE A 41 -8.02 22.55 -11.36
C ILE A 41 -6.54 22.71 -11.66
N TRP A 42 -5.82 23.31 -10.72
CA TRP A 42 -4.40 23.65 -10.83
C TRP A 42 -3.56 22.67 -10.03
N ILE A 43 -2.38 22.31 -10.51
CA ILE A 43 -1.54 21.28 -9.88
C ILE A 43 -0.23 21.88 -9.40
N THR A 44 0.15 21.58 -8.16
CA THR A 44 1.37 22.07 -7.52
C THR A 44 1.94 21.04 -6.56
N TYR A 45 3.15 21.28 -6.04
CA TYR A 45 3.84 20.37 -5.13
C TYR A 45 3.87 20.81 -3.66
N ASP A 46 4.05 22.10 -3.37
CA ASP A 46 4.17 22.59 -1.97
C ASP A 46 3.47 23.94 -1.77
N GLN A 47 2.95 24.57 -2.82
CA GLN A 47 2.54 25.97 -2.82
C GLN A 47 1.02 26.15 -2.83
N ALA A 48 0.27 25.11 -2.47
CA ALA A 48 -1.17 25.10 -2.66
C ALA A 48 -1.90 26.19 -1.85
N ASP A 49 -1.39 26.61 -0.70
CA ASP A 49 -2.04 27.64 0.15
C ASP A 49 -2.03 29.04 -0.46
N TYR A 50 -1.05 29.34 -1.32
CA TYR A 50 -1.02 30.59 -2.08
C TYR A 50 -2.15 30.61 -3.12
N PHE A 51 -2.30 29.52 -3.88
CA PHE A 51 -3.27 29.42 -4.97
C PHE A 51 -4.71 29.10 -4.51
N LYS A 52 -4.89 28.39 -3.39
CA LYS A 52 -6.21 27.96 -2.85
C LYS A 52 -7.16 29.12 -2.54
N LYS A 53 -6.64 30.34 -2.36
CA LYS A 53 -7.46 31.54 -2.12
C LYS A 53 -8.22 32.00 -3.36
N VAL A 54 -7.75 31.62 -4.55
CA VAL A 54 -8.24 32.15 -5.82
C VAL A 54 -8.76 31.05 -6.75
N VAL A 55 -8.21 29.82 -6.66
CA VAL A 55 -8.56 28.69 -7.53
C VAL A 55 -8.64 27.36 -6.79
N THR A 56 -9.20 26.33 -7.44
CA THR A 56 -9.15 24.95 -6.92
C THR A 56 -7.79 24.35 -7.23
N VAL A 57 -7.09 23.91 -6.20
CA VAL A 57 -5.73 23.37 -6.33
C VAL A 57 -5.71 21.90 -5.91
N TYR A 58 -4.99 21.08 -6.66
CA TYR A 58 -4.53 19.78 -6.25
C TYR A 58 -3.04 19.81 -5.91
N ASP A 59 -2.76 19.61 -4.64
CA ASP A 59 -1.43 19.45 -4.09
C ASP A 59 -0.99 17.99 -4.23
N CYS A 60 0.00 17.74 -5.07
CA CYS A 60 0.56 16.42 -5.31
C CYS A 60 1.83 16.14 -4.49
N LYS A 61 2.03 16.85 -3.38
CA LYS A 61 3.12 16.59 -2.42
C LYS A 61 3.23 15.10 -2.06
N ASP A 62 4.46 14.63 -1.95
CA ASP A 62 4.79 13.27 -1.53
C ASP A 62 5.67 13.26 -0.26
N ASP A 63 5.87 12.06 0.31
CA ASP A 63 6.79 11.82 1.45
C ASP A 63 8.26 12.15 1.13
N TYR A 64 8.58 12.32 -0.15
CA TYR A 64 9.91 12.63 -0.66
C TYR A 64 9.96 14.08 -1.13
N SER A 65 11.15 14.68 -1.24
CA SER A 65 11.27 16.03 -1.82
C SER A 65 11.05 15.99 -3.33
N ILE A 66 10.68 17.13 -3.92
CA ILE A 66 10.63 17.24 -5.38
C ILE A 66 11.99 16.94 -6.03
N GLU A 67 13.10 17.28 -5.36
CA GLU A 67 14.46 16.95 -5.81
C GLU A 67 14.71 15.44 -5.90
N TYR A 68 14.17 14.68 -4.93
CA TYR A 68 14.19 13.22 -4.99
C TYR A 68 13.43 12.74 -6.24
N LYS A 69 12.28 13.35 -6.54
CA LYS A 69 11.46 12.99 -7.70
C LYS A 69 12.14 13.30 -9.03
N VAL A 70 12.82 14.44 -9.15
CA VAL A 70 13.64 14.78 -10.34
C VAL A 70 14.61 13.64 -10.66
N ASN A 71 15.41 13.23 -9.67
CA ASN A 71 16.39 12.15 -9.82
C ASN A 71 15.72 10.79 -10.08
N SER A 72 14.64 10.49 -9.35
CA SER A 72 13.90 9.23 -9.45
C SER A 72 13.29 9.04 -10.82
N TYR A 73 12.68 10.08 -11.40
CA TYR A 73 12.13 10.06 -12.76
C TYR A 73 13.18 10.16 -13.84
N GLY A 74 14.35 10.75 -13.55
CA GLY A 74 15.37 11.06 -14.55
C GLY A 74 14.99 12.24 -15.45
N VAL A 75 14.27 13.21 -14.90
CA VAL A 75 13.85 14.45 -15.60
C VAL A 75 14.80 15.60 -15.27
N LYS A 76 14.74 16.69 -16.04
CA LYS A 76 15.71 17.80 -15.93
C LYS A 76 15.24 18.92 -15.01
N THR A 77 13.92 19.12 -14.93
CA THR A 77 13.33 20.22 -14.18
C THR A 77 12.41 19.74 -13.07
N LYS A 78 12.27 20.55 -12.02
CA LYS A 78 11.32 20.28 -10.94
C LYS A 78 9.88 20.34 -11.44
N LEU A 79 9.57 21.20 -12.41
CA LEU A 79 8.24 21.26 -13.04
C LEU A 79 7.90 19.93 -13.74
N GLU A 80 8.82 19.34 -14.51
CA GLU A 80 8.64 18.01 -15.10
C GLU A 80 8.39 16.96 -14.01
N ALA A 81 9.12 17.01 -12.88
CA ALA A 81 8.90 16.09 -11.78
C ALA A 81 7.53 16.25 -11.11
N VAL A 82 6.95 17.47 -11.07
CA VAL A 82 5.57 17.70 -10.61
C VAL A 82 4.58 17.03 -11.56
N ILE A 83 4.78 17.19 -12.88
CA ILE A 83 3.94 16.58 -13.91
C ILE A 83 3.96 15.05 -13.80
N GLU A 84 5.15 14.45 -13.72
CA GLU A 84 5.33 13.00 -13.56
C GLU A 84 4.70 12.49 -12.25
N THR A 85 4.88 13.23 -11.15
CA THR A 85 4.26 12.89 -9.84
C THR A 85 2.74 12.89 -9.91
N PHE A 86 2.15 13.86 -10.59
CA PHE A 86 0.71 13.90 -10.79
C PHE A 86 0.23 12.70 -11.61
N PHE A 87 0.87 12.40 -12.74
CA PHE A 87 0.45 11.29 -13.60
C PHE A 87 0.67 9.92 -12.96
N GLU A 88 1.73 9.72 -12.17
CA GLU A 88 1.92 8.51 -11.36
C GLU A 88 0.77 8.32 -10.35
N ASN A 89 0.16 9.42 -9.89
CA ASN A 89 -0.91 9.43 -8.88
C ASN A 89 -2.29 9.83 -9.41
N ILE A 90 -2.48 9.82 -10.73
CA ILE A 90 -3.69 10.36 -11.38
C ILE A 90 -4.95 9.60 -10.95
N ASP A 91 -4.85 8.29 -10.73
CA ASP A 91 -5.97 7.48 -10.29
C ASP A 91 -6.44 7.86 -8.88
N THR A 92 -5.51 8.20 -7.98
CA THR A 92 -5.84 8.75 -6.66
C THR A 92 -6.57 10.08 -6.80
N PHE A 93 -6.09 10.98 -7.66
CA PHE A 93 -6.75 12.26 -7.95
C PHE A 93 -8.18 12.04 -8.47
N LYS A 94 -8.34 11.18 -9.49
CA LYS A 94 -9.65 10.82 -10.06
C LYS A 94 -10.58 10.24 -9.00
N CYS A 95 -10.08 9.39 -8.10
CA CYS A 95 -10.87 8.85 -7.00
C CYS A 95 -11.36 9.92 -6.03
N LYS A 96 -10.50 10.85 -5.64
CA LYS A 96 -10.89 11.98 -4.77
C LYS A 96 -11.97 12.82 -5.44
N LEU A 97 -11.80 13.16 -6.72
CA LEU A 97 -12.76 13.96 -7.48
C LEU A 97 -14.10 13.24 -7.64
N ALA A 98 -14.08 11.94 -7.95
CA ALA A 98 -15.29 11.12 -8.05
C ALA A 98 -16.08 11.11 -6.75
N LEU A 99 -15.43 10.90 -5.59
CA LEU A 99 -16.11 10.90 -4.28
C LEU A 99 -16.65 12.29 -3.90
N ILE A 100 -15.89 13.35 -4.19
CA ILE A 100 -16.32 14.73 -3.94
C ILE A 100 -17.59 15.05 -4.74
N ASN A 101 -17.61 14.69 -6.03
CA ASN A 101 -18.77 14.92 -6.89
C ASN A 101 -19.96 14.06 -6.48
N GLU A 102 -19.73 12.76 -6.25
CA GLU A 102 -20.76 11.77 -5.88
C GLU A 102 -21.55 12.21 -4.63
N PHE A 103 -20.85 12.72 -3.61
CA PHE A 103 -21.48 13.11 -2.36
C PHE A 103 -21.74 14.62 -2.25
N SER A 104 -21.52 15.37 -3.33
CA SER A 104 -21.66 16.84 -3.40
C SER A 104 -20.89 17.54 -2.27
N LEU A 105 -19.62 17.18 -2.10
CA LEU A 105 -18.75 17.69 -1.03
C LEU A 105 -18.02 18.97 -1.45
N PRO A 106 -17.52 19.76 -0.48
CA PRO A 106 -16.72 20.93 -0.79
C PRO A 106 -15.44 20.60 -1.59
N LYS A 107 -15.17 21.39 -2.63
CA LYS A 107 -14.01 21.20 -3.54
C LYS A 107 -12.65 21.26 -2.84
N TYR A 108 -12.51 22.00 -1.74
CA TYR A 108 -11.24 22.09 -1.00
C TYR A 108 -10.77 20.73 -0.45
N LEU A 109 -11.67 19.75 -0.32
CA LEU A 109 -11.36 18.39 0.11
C LEU A 109 -10.50 17.62 -0.89
N LEU A 110 -10.26 18.15 -2.10
CA LEU A 110 -9.36 17.56 -3.09
C LEU A 110 -7.92 17.36 -2.56
N ASN A 111 -7.51 18.22 -1.62
CA ASN A 111 -6.21 18.11 -0.93
C ASN A 111 -6.25 17.24 0.33
N SER A 112 -7.40 16.65 0.64
CA SER A 112 -7.55 15.71 1.74
C SER A 112 -7.26 14.28 1.29
N THR A 113 -6.93 13.41 2.24
CA THR A 113 -6.85 11.97 1.98
C THR A 113 -8.24 11.41 1.66
N ILE A 114 -8.31 10.30 0.92
CA ILE A 114 -9.58 9.59 0.67
C ILE A 114 -10.26 9.23 2.00
N ALA A 115 -9.47 8.91 3.03
CA ALA A 115 -9.98 8.66 4.38
C ALA A 115 -10.74 9.86 4.95
N ARG A 116 -10.19 11.08 4.85
CA ARG A 116 -10.84 12.30 5.35
C ARG A 116 -12.04 12.70 4.49
N ILE A 117 -11.96 12.54 3.17
CA ILE A 117 -13.10 12.75 2.26
C ILE A 117 -14.25 11.81 2.64
N THR A 118 -13.95 10.53 2.85
CA THR A 118 -14.94 9.51 3.22
C THR A 118 -15.55 9.80 4.58
N ALA A 119 -14.74 10.16 5.58
CA ALA A 119 -15.22 10.55 6.90
C ALA A 119 -16.16 11.76 6.84
N TYR A 120 -15.80 12.78 6.07
CA TYR A 120 -16.65 13.95 5.84
C TYR A 120 -17.96 13.58 5.12
N ALA A 121 -17.90 12.67 4.15
CA ALA A 121 -19.07 12.22 3.40
C ALA A 121 -20.10 11.50 4.29
N ILE A 122 -19.65 10.62 5.18
CA ILE A 122 -20.56 9.81 5.99
C ILE A 122 -20.87 10.44 7.36
N GLY A 123 -19.99 11.29 7.88
CA GLY A 123 -20.09 11.94 9.17
C GLY A 123 -20.07 10.96 10.35
N GLY A 124 -19.68 11.46 11.52
CA GLY A 124 -19.75 10.70 12.76
C GLY A 124 -19.52 11.57 13.98
N THR A 125 -19.60 10.94 15.14
CA THR A 125 -19.24 11.56 16.42
C THR A 125 -18.17 10.69 17.08
N PRO A 126 -16.98 11.22 17.42
CA PRO A 126 -15.94 10.42 18.06
C PRO A 126 -16.42 9.72 19.34
N ASP A 127 -16.07 8.44 19.52
CA ASP A 127 -16.35 7.65 20.72
C ASP A 127 -15.08 6.94 21.21
N ILE A 128 -14.48 7.49 22.26
CA ILE A 128 -13.22 7.00 22.86
C ILE A 128 -13.44 6.17 24.12
N LYS A 129 -14.70 5.92 24.52
CA LYS A 129 -15.00 5.29 25.81
C LYS A 129 -14.82 3.77 25.73
N ASN A 130 -14.24 3.20 26.79
CA ASN A 130 -14.17 1.75 27.01
C ASN A 130 -13.62 0.97 25.80
N GLU A 131 -12.53 1.44 25.22
CA GLU A 131 -11.85 0.90 24.03
C GLU A 131 -11.59 -0.62 24.07
N PHE A 132 -11.37 -1.19 25.26
CA PHE A 132 -11.15 -2.63 25.49
C PHE A 132 -12.41 -3.39 25.92
N ASN A 133 -13.56 -2.74 26.03
CA ASN A 133 -14.82 -3.37 26.42
C ASN A 133 -15.58 -3.82 25.18
N PHE A 134 -15.26 -5.02 24.70
CA PHE A 134 -15.95 -5.65 23.59
C PHE A 134 -15.94 -7.18 23.74
N LYS A 135 -16.85 -7.85 23.04
CA LYS A 135 -16.92 -9.31 23.01
C LYS A 135 -16.03 -9.86 21.88
N VAL A 136 -15.22 -10.85 22.22
CA VAL A 136 -14.48 -11.67 21.26
C VAL A 136 -15.36 -12.85 20.85
N VAL A 137 -15.48 -13.13 19.55
CA VAL A 137 -16.24 -14.27 19.04
C VAL A 137 -15.62 -15.58 19.50
N ASP A 138 -16.48 -16.54 19.88
CA ASP A 138 -16.07 -17.83 20.43
C ASP A 138 -16.29 -18.94 19.42
N ILE A 139 -15.34 -19.07 18.48
CA ILE A 139 -15.44 -19.97 17.31
C ILE A 139 -14.17 -20.81 17.08
N LEU A 140 -13.21 -20.76 18.01
CA LEU A 140 -11.98 -21.57 17.94
C LEU A 140 -12.16 -22.80 18.82
N PHE A 141 -11.80 -23.99 18.33
CA PHE A 141 -11.82 -25.22 19.13
C PHE A 141 -10.40 -25.64 19.54
N LYS A 142 -9.43 -25.48 18.64
CA LYS A 142 -8.03 -25.89 18.86
C LYS A 142 -7.19 -24.77 19.47
N TYR A 143 -7.32 -23.54 18.98
CA TYR A 143 -6.45 -22.42 19.37
C TYR A 143 -7.11 -21.43 20.35
N THR A 144 -7.83 -21.96 21.35
CA THR A 144 -8.65 -21.17 22.30
C THR A 144 -7.86 -20.16 23.13
N GLU A 145 -6.57 -20.38 23.32
CA GLU A 145 -5.67 -19.47 24.04
C GLU A 145 -5.55 -18.09 23.39
N ILE A 146 -5.72 -18.01 22.06
CA ILE A 146 -5.70 -16.73 21.32
C ILE A 146 -6.91 -15.89 21.73
N LYS A 147 -8.10 -16.49 21.85
CA LYS A 147 -9.29 -15.81 22.36
C LYS A 147 -9.07 -15.35 23.80
N LYS A 148 -8.59 -16.24 24.68
CA LYS A 148 -8.33 -15.94 26.10
C LYS A 148 -7.36 -14.76 26.27
N PHE A 149 -6.36 -14.65 25.40
CA PHE A 149 -5.47 -13.49 25.36
C PHE A 149 -6.25 -12.19 25.11
N PHE A 150 -7.15 -12.15 24.12
CA PHE A 150 -7.92 -10.93 23.84
C PHE A 150 -9.01 -10.62 24.88
N ASP A 151 -9.57 -11.63 25.54
CA ASP A 151 -10.52 -11.42 26.65
C ASP A 151 -9.86 -10.72 27.85
N THR A 152 -8.56 -10.93 28.05
CA THR A 152 -7.83 -10.44 29.23
C THR A 152 -6.91 -9.25 28.94
N ASN A 153 -6.39 -9.14 27.71
CA ASN A 153 -5.44 -8.11 27.33
C ASN A 153 -6.12 -6.75 27.12
N LYS A 154 -5.74 -5.75 27.90
CA LYS A 154 -6.19 -4.35 27.77
C LYS A 154 -5.04 -3.40 27.37
N SER A 155 -4.07 -3.90 26.61
CA SER A 155 -2.87 -3.16 26.21
C SER A 155 -2.46 -3.40 24.76
N TYR A 156 -2.23 -2.31 24.03
CA TYR A 156 -1.71 -2.33 22.66
C TYR A 156 -0.29 -2.89 22.52
N ASN A 157 0.50 -2.77 23.60
CA ASN A 157 1.92 -3.15 23.62
C ASN A 157 2.11 -4.66 23.80
N GLN A 158 1.12 -5.34 24.37
CA GLN A 158 1.18 -6.79 24.55
C GLN A 158 0.94 -7.50 23.21
N LYS A 159 1.75 -8.54 22.96
CA LYS A 159 1.64 -9.44 21.82
C LYS A 159 1.59 -10.87 22.33
N PHE A 160 0.75 -11.69 21.70
CA PHE A 160 0.69 -13.11 21.98
C PHE A 160 1.40 -13.89 20.88
N ARG A 161 2.33 -14.77 21.26
CA ARG A 161 3.10 -15.60 20.34
C ARG A 161 2.71 -17.05 20.56
N THR A 162 2.28 -17.73 19.50
CA THR A 162 1.90 -19.15 19.54
C THR A 162 2.12 -19.78 18.17
N LYS A 163 2.07 -21.11 18.09
CA LYS A 163 2.16 -21.86 16.85
C LYS A 163 0.76 -22.25 16.38
N VAL A 164 0.40 -21.82 15.17
CA VAL A 164 -0.88 -22.16 14.50
C VAL A 164 -0.55 -22.87 13.20
N ALA A 165 -1.13 -24.06 12.98
CA ALA A 165 -0.85 -24.96 11.85
C ALA A 165 0.65 -25.12 11.53
N GLY A 166 1.48 -25.28 12.57
CA GLY A 166 2.92 -25.47 12.43
C GLY A 166 3.73 -24.21 12.07
N VAL A 167 3.12 -23.03 12.11
CA VAL A 167 3.75 -21.73 11.80
C VAL A 167 3.73 -20.84 13.04
N GLU A 168 4.86 -20.19 13.36
CA GLU A 168 4.93 -19.20 14.43
C GLU A 168 4.09 -17.97 14.07
N HIS A 169 3.15 -17.62 14.94
CA HIS A 169 2.25 -16.48 14.79
C HIS A 169 2.45 -15.45 15.90
N VAL A 170 2.16 -14.21 15.55
CA VAL A 170 2.07 -13.08 16.49
C VAL A 170 0.70 -12.44 16.36
N TYR A 171 -0.02 -12.37 17.48
CA TYR A 171 -1.33 -11.73 17.60
C TYR A 171 -1.23 -10.43 18.40
N GLY A 172 -2.08 -9.47 18.06
CA GLY A 172 -2.29 -8.26 18.84
C GLY A 172 -3.35 -7.36 18.19
N TYR A 173 -3.57 -6.18 18.77
CA TYR A 173 -4.55 -5.21 18.29
C TYR A 173 -4.26 -4.61 16.89
N GLY A 174 -3.10 -4.91 16.32
CA GLY A 174 -2.69 -4.51 14.98
C GLY A 174 -2.98 -5.54 13.88
N GLY A 175 -3.52 -6.72 14.22
CA GLY A 175 -3.66 -7.83 13.28
C GLY A 175 -2.75 -9.01 13.65
N CYS A 176 -2.95 -10.14 12.96
CA CYS A 176 -2.17 -11.35 13.13
C CYS A 176 -1.20 -11.52 11.95
N HIS A 177 -0.01 -12.06 12.24
CA HIS A 177 0.98 -12.38 11.22
C HIS A 177 1.65 -13.71 11.56
N GLY A 178 1.78 -14.59 10.57
CA GLY A 178 2.55 -15.83 10.69
C GLY A 178 3.14 -16.19 9.33
N ALA A 179 4.40 -16.59 9.27
CA ALA A 179 5.02 -16.97 7.99
C ALA A 179 6.18 -17.94 8.20
N ARG A 180 6.28 -18.94 7.33
CA ARG A 180 7.51 -19.73 7.19
C ARG A 180 8.58 -18.83 6.57
N LYS A 181 9.68 -18.59 7.30
CA LYS A 181 10.79 -17.77 6.82
C LYS A 181 11.70 -18.57 5.89
N SER A 182 12.32 -17.91 4.93
CA SER A 182 13.27 -18.54 3.98
C SER A 182 12.68 -19.81 3.34
N TYR A 183 11.47 -19.70 2.81
CA TYR A 183 10.65 -20.82 2.39
C TYR A 183 10.51 -20.86 0.87
N VAL A 184 10.75 -22.03 0.29
CA VAL A 184 10.53 -22.32 -1.13
C VAL A 184 9.63 -23.53 -1.24
N SER A 185 8.62 -23.45 -2.10
CA SER A 185 7.79 -24.60 -2.41
C SER A 185 7.38 -24.62 -3.87
N THR A 186 7.49 -25.80 -4.47
CA THR A 186 7.04 -26.13 -5.83
C THR A 186 5.73 -26.92 -5.83
N ASN A 187 5.08 -27.06 -4.67
CA ASN A 187 3.75 -27.65 -4.57
C ASN A 187 2.68 -26.65 -5.06
N LYS A 188 1.46 -27.15 -5.28
CA LYS A 188 0.33 -26.28 -5.62
C LYS A 188 0.04 -25.33 -4.45
N ILE A 189 -0.10 -24.05 -4.76
CA ILE A 189 -0.31 -22.97 -3.79
C ILE A 189 -1.71 -22.38 -3.99
N ALA A 190 -2.45 -22.20 -2.90
CA ALA A 190 -3.68 -21.42 -2.88
C ALA A 190 -3.47 -20.18 -2.00
N VAL A 191 -3.80 -19.01 -2.55
CA VAL A 191 -3.97 -17.76 -1.80
C VAL A 191 -5.46 -17.61 -1.54
N ILE A 192 -5.84 -17.58 -0.28
CA ILE A 192 -7.23 -17.54 0.17
C ILE A 192 -7.41 -16.23 0.95
N ASP A 193 -8.07 -15.25 0.32
CA ASP A 193 -8.27 -13.91 0.88
C ASP A 193 -9.75 -13.70 1.21
N VAL A 194 -10.05 -12.98 2.29
CA VAL A 194 -11.44 -12.60 2.60
C VAL A 194 -11.84 -11.39 1.77
N GLU A 195 -12.93 -11.52 1.01
CA GLU A 195 -13.39 -10.45 0.13
C GLU A 195 -13.85 -9.24 0.93
N THR A 196 -13.25 -8.07 0.67
CA THR A 196 -13.58 -6.80 1.34
C THR A 196 -13.59 -6.94 2.87
N PHE A 197 -12.57 -7.60 3.43
CA PHE A 197 -12.60 -8.13 4.79
C PHE A 197 -13.13 -7.17 5.88
N TYR A 198 -12.48 -6.03 6.06
CA TYR A 198 -12.89 -5.04 7.06
C TYR A 198 -14.24 -4.38 6.77
N PRO A 199 -14.54 -3.95 5.52
CA PRO A 199 -15.89 -3.55 5.14
C PRO A 199 -16.99 -4.58 5.43
N ALA A 200 -16.78 -5.85 5.09
CA ALA A 200 -17.75 -6.91 5.33
C ALA A 200 -17.98 -7.11 6.84
N LEU A 201 -16.92 -7.05 7.65
CA LEU A 201 -17.04 -7.05 9.10
C LEU A 201 -17.77 -5.82 9.64
N LEU A 202 -17.56 -4.63 9.08
CA LEU A 202 -18.30 -3.42 9.44
C LEU A 202 -19.80 -3.61 9.20
N GLN A 203 -20.19 -4.14 8.03
CA GLN A 203 -21.58 -4.41 7.71
C GLN A 203 -22.21 -5.41 8.70
N LYS A 204 -21.44 -6.42 9.13
CA LYS A 204 -21.91 -7.48 10.02
C LYS A 204 -21.95 -7.07 11.50
N LEU A 205 -20.94 -6.35 11.98
CA LEU A 205 -20.77 -5.98 13.38
C LEU A 205 -21.44 -4.65 13.74
N GLY A 206 -21.81 -3.85 12.73
CA GLY A 206 -22.58 -2.62 12.85
C GLY A 206 -21.78 -1.38 12.45
N TYR A 207 -22.49 -0.27 12.21
CA TYR A 207 -21.90 0.99 11.75
C TYR A 207 -21.43 1.92 12.89
N PHE A 208 -21.45 1.45 14.14
CA PHE A 208 -20.94 2.16 15.32
C PHE A 208 -21.39 3.63 15.40
N ASN A 209 -20.45 4.58 15.38
CA ASN A 209 -20.65 6.03 15.50
C ASN A 209 -20.79 6.75 14.15
N ILE A 210 -20.95 6.02 13.03
CA ILE A 210 -21.22 6.61 11.72
C ILE A 210 -22.65 7.18 11.71
N LYS A 211 -22.76 8.47 11.36
CA LYS A 211 -24.04 9.20 11.32
C LYS A 211 -24.86 8.82 10.09
N ASN A 212 -24.26 8.87 8.90
CA ASN A 212 -24.92 8.54 7.64
C ASN A 212 -24.63 7.09 7.20
N LYS A 213 -25.37 6.15 7.79
CA LYS A 213 -25.24 4.72 7.50
C LYS A 213 -25.63 4.36 6.06
N SER A 214 -26.54 5.11 5.42
CA SER A 214 -26.94 4.85 4.04
C SER A 214 -25.81 5.18 3.06
N ARG A 215 -25.07 6.26 3.26
CA ARG A 215 -23.85 6.55 2.47
C ARG A 215 -22.77 5.49 2.66
N ALA A 216 -22.53 5.05 3.89
CA ALA A 216 -21.57 3.97 4.16
C ALA A 216 -21.98 2.66 3.48
N LYS A 217 -23.27 2.28 3.57
CA LYS A 217 -23.82 1.12 2.87
C LYS A 217 -23.71 1.24 1.35
N TYR A 218 -24.03 2.41 0.80
CA TYR A 218 -23.92 2.68 -0.63
C TYR A 218 -22.48 2.55 -1.14
N ILE A 219 -21.49 3.09 -0.41
CA ILE A 219 -20.06 2.95 -0.75
C ILE A 219 -19.68 1.46 -0.85
N HIS A 220 -20.09 0.67 0.14
CA HIS A 220 -19.84 -0.76 0.15
C HIS A 220 -20.53 -1.48 -1.03
N GLU A 221 -21.81 -1.18 -1.27
CA GLU A 221 -22.56 -1.76 -2.38
C GLU A 221 -21.95 -1.44 -3.75
N GLN A 222 -21.50 -0.21 -3.98
CA GLN A 222 -20.80 0.15 -5.22
C GLN A 222 -19.45 -0.57 -5.35
N ASN A 223 -18.70 -0.73 -4.26
CA ASN A 223 -17.46 -1.51 -4.26
C ASN A 223 -17.70 -2.95 -4.73
N ILE A 224 -18.78 -3.59 -4.27
CA ILE A 224 -19.15 -4.95 -4.69
C ILE A 224 -19.69 -4.96 -6.13
N LYS A 225 -20.66 -4.10 -6.45
CA LYS A 225 -21.35 -4.04 -7.75
C LYS A 225 -20.40 -3.76 -8.92
N LEU A 226 -19.36 -2.96 -8.70
CA LEU A 226 -18.41 -2.56 -9.73
C LEU A 226 -17.18 -3.49 -9.81
N LYS A 227 -17.20 -4.68 -9.18
CA LYS A 227 -16.11 -5.67 -9.25
C LYS A 227 -15.71 -5.94 -10.72
N GLY A 228 -14.43 -5.76 -11.02
CA GLY A 228 -13.88 -5.91 -12.38
C GLY A 228 -13.93 -4.65 -13.25
N LYS A 229 -14.51 -3.54 -12.77
CA LYS A 229 -14.64 -2.29 -13.52
C LYS A 229 -13.71 -1.18 -12.97
N PRO A 230 -13.13 -0.30 -13.81
CA PRO A 230 -12.27 0.80 -13.36
C PRO A 230 -12.96 1.76 -12.37
N GLU A 231 -14.25 2.01 -12.56
CA GLU A 231 -15.07 2.92 -11.74
C GLU A 231 -15.24 2.44 -10.30
N ARG A 232 -14.84 1.20 -9.98
CA ARG A 232 -14.83 0.66 -8.62
C ARG A 232 -13.83 1.34 -7.71
N LEU A 233 -12.69 1.80 -8.26
CA LEU A 233 -11.53 2.19 -7.45
C LEU A 233 -11.86 3.23 -6.37
N PRO A 234 -12.63 4.31 -6.64
CA PRO A 234 -12.99 5.29 -5.62
C PRO A 234 -13.75 4.67 -4.44
N TYR A 235 -14.75 3.82 -4.73
CA TYR A 235 -15.54 3.15 -3.71
C TYR A 235 -14.73 2.12 -2.93
N LYS A 236 -13.87 1.33 -3.59
CA LYS A 236 -12.97 0.38 -2.91
C LYS A 236 -12.06 1.09 -1.90
N LEU A 237 -11.47 2.23 -2.30
CA LEU A 237 -10.58 3.00 -1.42
C LEU A 237 -11.36 3.67 -0.29
N ALA A 238 -12.53 4.23 -0.57
CA ALA A 238 -13.41 4.81 0.44
C ALA A 238 -13.84 3.76 1.47
N ASP A 239 -14.35 2.61 1.02
CA ASP A 239 -14.86 1.52 1.84
C ASP A 239 -13.80 1.01 2.84
N ASN A 240 -12.60 0.71 2.33
CA ASN A 240 -11.45 0.33 3.16
C ASN A 240 -11.04 1.41 4.17
N SER A 241 -11.19 2.69 3.80
CA SER A 241 -10.79 3.81 4.65
C SER A 241 -11.74 4.06 5.84
N ILE A 242 -12.99 3.58 5.80
CA ILE A 242 -13.94 3.75 6.91
C ILE A 242 -13.39 3.14 8.19
N VAL A 243 -12.96 1.87 8.12
CA VAL A 243 -12.38 1.17 9.29
C VAL A 243 -11.04 1.78 9.70
N GLY A 244 -10.22 2.24 8.75
CA GLY A 244 -8.98 2.95 9.05
C GLY A 244 -9.21 4.24 9.86
N ASN A 245 -10.29 4.97 9.57
CA ASN A 245 -10.63 6.19 10.28
C ASN A 245 -11.02 5.96 11.75
N PHE A 246 -11.49 4.77 12.13
CA PHE A 246 -11.78 4.46 13.53
C PHE A 246 -10.54 4.57 14.43
N LYS A 247 -9.33 4.32 13.91
CA LYS A 247 -8.06 4.52 14.64
C LYS A 247 -7.52 5.95 14.57
N ASN A 248 -8.03 6.78 13.66
CA ASN A 248 -7.50 8.12 13.43
C ASN A 248 -8.08 9.11 14.46
N GLN A 249 -7.28 9.54 15.43
CA GLN A 249 -7.69 10.49 16.48
C GLN A 249 -8.18 11.84 15.96
N TYR A 250 -7.83 12.23 14.73
CA TYR A 250 -8.26 13.46 14.10
C TYR A 250 -9.51 13.30 13.21
N SER A 251 -10.09 12.09 13.16
CA SER A 251 -11.28 11.80 12.37
C SER A 251 -12.55 11.95 13.21
N GLU A 252 -13.61 12.48 12.61
CA GLU A 252 -14.96 12.47 13.22
C GLU A 252 -15.49 11.04 13.43
N LEU A 253 -14.91 10.06 12.75
CA LEU A 253 -15.23 8.65 12.94
C LEU A 253 -14.42 8.01 14.07
N HIS A 254 -13.48 8.69 14.71
CA HIS A 254 -12.58 8.08 15.69
C HIS A 254 -13.35 7.23 16.72
N ASN A 255 -13.11 5.93 16.68
CA ASN A 255 -13.79 4.93 17.50
C ASN A 255 -12.86 3.74 17.73
N PRO A 256 -11.89 3.89 18.64
CA PRO A 256 -10.92 2.83 18.90
C PRO A 256 -11.57 1.49 19.29
N ARG A 257 -12.71 1.52 20.01
CA ARG A 257 -13.47 0.31 20.38
C ARG A 257 -13.98 -0.42 19.13
N ALA A 258 -14.58 0.30 18.19
CA ALA A 258 -15.03 -0.26 16.91
C ALA A 258 -13.86 -0.86 16.12
N SER A 259 -12.72 -0.16 16.10
CA SER A 259 -11.52 -0.68 15.46
C SER A 259 -11.03 -1.98 16.10
N ASN A 260 -11.05 -2.07 17.43
CA ASN A 260 -10.65 -3.29 18.15
C ASN A 260 -11.62 -4.44 17.90
N ILE A 261 -12.93 -4.18 17.92
CA ILE A 261 -13.96 -5.15 17.59
C ILE A 261 -13.71 -5.77 16.21
N ILE A 262 -13.49 -4.95 15.19
CA ILE A 262 -13.26 -5.43 13.82
C ILE A 262 -11.93 -6.18 13.72
N CYS A 263 -10.85 -5.60 14.24
CA CYS A 263 -9.50 -6.16 14.10
C CYS A 263 -9.35 -7.48 14.87
N VAL A 264 -9.83 -7.55 16.12
CA VAL A 264 -9.69 -8.75 16.96
C VAL A 264 -10.58 -9.86 16.43
N ASN A 265 -11.87 -9.59 16.18
CA ASN A 265 -12.76 -10.64 15.67
C ASN A 265 -12.37 -11.10 14.27
N GLY A 266 -11.84 -10.21 13.42
CA GLY A 266 -11.27 -10.61 12.14
C GLY A 266 -10.12 -11.62 12.30
N GLN A 267 -9.18 -11.37 13.21
CA GLN A 267 -8.10 -12.33 13.49
C GLN A 267 -8.63 -13.68 13.96
N ILE A 268 -9.63 -13.69 14.86
CA ILE A 268 -10.25 -14.95 15.33
C ILE A 268 -10.91 -15.70 14.17
N MET A 269 -11.60 -15.01 13.26
CA MET A 269 -12.23 -15.63 12.09
C MET A 269 -11.20 -16.21 11.11
N ILE A 270 -10.07 -15.53 10.88
CA ILE A 270 -8.96 -16.06 10.08
C ILE A 270 -8.32 -17.28 10.76
N THR A 271 -8.11 -17.24 12.07
CA THR A 271 -7.60 -18.40 12.82
C THR A 271 -8.55 -19.59 12.72
N ALA A 272 -9.87 -19.36 12.78
CA ALA A 272 -10.87 -20.42 12.59
C ALA A 272 -10.80 -21.03 11.18
N LEU A 273 -10.57 -20.22 10.14
CA LEU A 273 -10.34 -20.72 8.78
C LEU A 273 -9.11 -21.64 8.72
N ILE A 274 -8.00 -21.22 9.33
CA ILE A 274 -6.76 -22.02 9.40
C ILE A 274 -7.03 -23.34 10.11
N GLU A 275 -7.71 -23.32 11.25
CA GLU A 275 -8.05 -24.50 12.04
C GLU A 275 -8.88 -25.51 11.22
N MET A 276 -9.85 -25.03 10.44
CA MET A 276 -10.67 -25.88 9.57
C MET A 276 -9.88 -26.47 8.40
N LEU A 277 -8.89 -25.74 7.88
CA LEU A 277 -8.08 -26.14 6.72
C LEU A 277 -6.85 -26.99 7.08
N GLU A 278 -6.37 -26.90 8.32
CA GLU A 278 -5.14 -27.57 8.78
C GLU A 278 -5.06 -29.07 8.44
N PRO A 279 -6.14 -29.87 8.49
CA PRO A 279 -6.07 -31.29 8.12
C PRO A 279 -5.84 -31.56 6.63
N PHE A 280 -6.07 -30.56 5.76
CA PHE A 280 -6.12 -30.73 4.30
C PHE A 280 -5.00 -29.96 3.57
N CYS A 281 -4.28 -29.10 4.27
CA CYS A 281 -3.27 -28.24 3.68
C CYS A 281 -2.12 -27.98 4.65
N LYS A 282 -1.02 -27.45 4.11
CA LYS A 282 0.08 -26.94 4.91
C LYS A 282 0.06 -25.42 4.85
N LEU A 283 -0.14 -24.78 6.01
CA LEU A 283 -0.06 -23.34 6.12
C LEU A 283 1.36 -22.85 5.78
N VAL A 284 1.45 -21.90 4.85
CA VAL A 284 2.69 -21.22 4.47
C VAL A 284 2.79 -19.87 5.17
N GLN A 285 1.69 -19.12 5.15
CA GLN A 285 1.62 -17.76 5.71
C GLN A 285 0.19 -17.36 6.04
N THR A 286 0.07 -16.50 7.05
CA THR A 286 -1.13 -15.75 7.44
C THR A 286 -0.78 -14.27 7.45
N ASN A 287 -1.57 -13.47 6.73
CA ASN A 287 -1.63 -12.03 6.90
C ASN A 287 -2.98 -11.65 7.51
N THR A 288 -3.17 -10.36 7.79
CA THR A 288 -4.36 -9.87 8.49
C THR A 288 -5.68 -10.18 7.76
N ASP A 289 -5.67 -10.28 6.44
CA ASP A 289 -6.85 -10.41 5.57
C ASP A 289 -6.92 -11.71 4.76
N GLY A 290 -5.97 -12.64 4.95
CA GLY A 290 -5.91 -13.87 4.17
C GLY A 290 -4.75 -14.79 4.53
N ILE A 291 -4.73 -15.95 3.89
CA ILE A 291 -3.75 -17.02 4.11
C ILE A 291 -3.20 -17.55 2.79
N ILE A 292 -1.99 -18.09 2.86
CA ILE A 292 -1.36 -18.84 1.78
C ILE A 292 -1.11 -20.26 2.27
N VAL A 293 -1.58 -21.23 1.49
CA VAL A 293 -1.47 -22.66 1.83
C VAL A 293 -0.91 -23.46 0.66
N GLU A 294 -0.21 -24.54 0.99
CA GLU A 294 0.04 -25.63 0.05
C GLU A 294 -1.06 -26.66 0.17
N TYR A 295 -1.54 -27.14 -0.98
CA TYR A 295 -2.61 -28.12 -1.03
C TYR A 295 -2.29 -29.23 -2.04
N THR A 296 -2.92 -30.38 -1.86
CA THR A 296 -2.89 -31.50 -2.82
C THR A 296 -4.21 -31.62 -3.60
N ASP A 297 -5.32 -31.35 -2.92
CA ASP A 297 -6.70 -31.50 -3.38
C ASP A 297 -7.44 -30.16 -3.22
N LEU A 298 -7.74 -29.48 -4.33
CA LEU A 298 -8.39 -28.16 -4.31
C LEU A 298 -9.86 -28.25 -3.90
N ASP A 299 -10.55 -29.33 -4.28
CA ASP A 299 -11.99 -29.50 -4.02
C ASP A 299 -12.26 -29.57 -2.51
N LYS A 300 -11.36 -30.20 -1.75
CA LYS A 300 -11.41 -30.18 -0.28
C LYS A 300 -11.18 -28.81 0.31
N ILE A 301 -10.24 -28.03 -0.23
CA ILE A 301 -10.00 -26.65 0.21
C ILE A 301 -11.26 -25.82 -0.03
N GLU A 302 -11.83 -25.88 -1.23
CA GLU A 302 -13.04 -25.15 -1.59
C GLU A 302 -14.25 -25.57 -0.74
N ASP A 303 -14.41 -26.85 -0.42
CA ASP A 303 -15.48 -27.30 0.46
C ASP A 303 -15.36 -26.72 1.88
N VAL A 304 -14.15 -26.77 2.46
CA VAL A 304 -13.88 -26.16 3.76
C VAL A 304 -14.14 -24.66 3.73
N CYS A 305 -13.66 -23.97 2.69
CA CYS A 305 -13.92 -22.55 2.48
C CYS A 305 -15.42 -22.27 2.43
N ARG A 306 -16.21 -22.99 1.63
CA ARG A 306 -17.68 -22.83 1.58
C ARG A 306 -18.36 -23.04 2.93
N ARG A 307 -17.91 -24.01 3.73
CA ARG A 307 -18.44 -24.22 5.08
C ARG A 307 -18.11 -23.04 6.00
N TRP A 308 -16.88 -22.52 5.92
CA TRP A 308 -16.48 -21.33 6.67
C TRP A 308 -17.26 -20.09 6.23
N GLU A 309 -17.49 -19.90 4.93
CA GLU A 309 -18.29 -18.79 4.39
C GLU A 309 -19.74 -18.86 4.91
N ARG A 310 -20.36 -20.04 4.94
CA ARG A 310 -21.72 -20.21 5.51
C ARG A 310 -21.75 -19.89 7.00
N ALA A 311 -20.75 -20.33 7.77
CA ALA A 311 -20.68 -20.10 9.21
C ALA A 311 -20.44 -18.62 9.56
N THR A 312 -19.64 -17.93 8.74
CA THR A 312 -19.24 -16.54 9.01
C THR A 312 -20.04 -15.51 8.23
N GLY A 313 -20.77 -15.88 7.19
CA GLY A 313 -21.41 -14.93 6.26
C GLY A 313 -20.43 -14.02 5.52
N LEU A 314 -19.14 -14.38 5.48
CA LEU A 314 -18.09 -13.68 4.74
C LEU A 314 -17.75 -14.50 3.50
N ASN A 315 -17.29 -13.85 2.43
CA ASN A 315 -16.91 -14.51 1.18
C ASN A 315 -15.38 -14.61 1.07
N LEU A 316 -14.90 -15.68 0.46
CA LEU A 316 -13.49 -15.97 0.20
C LEU A 316 -13.21 -15.93 -1.30
N GLY A 317 -12.08 -15.32 -1.66
CA GLY A 317 -11.48 -15.44 -2.99
C GLY A 317 -10.32 -16.42 -2.95
N ILE A 318 -10.25 -17.34 -3.93
CA ILE A 318 -9.14 -18.30 -4.04
C ILE A 318 -8.38 -18.06 -5.35
N GLU A 319 -7.07 -17.80 -5.24
CA GLU A 319 -6.17 -17.73 -6.38
C GLU A 319 -5.10 -18.83 -6.31
N CYS A 320 -4.94 -19.59 -7.40
CA CYS A 320 -3.98 -20.69 -7.46
C CYS A 320 -2.67 -20.31 -8.15
N TYR A 321 -1.55 -20.76 -7.59
CA TYR A 321 -0.20 -20.63 -8.12
C TYR A 321 0.52 -21.98 -8.07
N LYS A 322 1.64 -22.08 -8.80
CA LYS A 322 2.43 -23.32 -8.92
C LYS A 322 3.65 -23.34 -8.00
N LYS A 323 4.07 -22.17 -7.51
CA LYS A 323 5.31 -22.02 -6.74
C LYS A 323 5.28 -20.76 -5.89
N ILE A 324 5.97 -20.83 -4.75
CA ILE A 324 6.27 -19.66 -3.92
C ILE A 324 7.76 -19.61 -3.56
N TYR A 325 8.33 -18.40 -3.59
CA TYR A 325 9.59 -18.06 -2.93
C TYR A 325 9.29 -17.00 -1.87
N GLN A 326 9.63 -17.26 -0.62
CA GLN A 326 9.23 -16.41 0.50
C GLN A 326 10.38 -16.19 1.46
N LYS A 327 10.69 -14.92 1.74
CA LYS A 327 11.61 -14.53 2.80
C LYS A 327 10.86 -14.36 4.12
N ASP A 328 9.77 -13.61 4.09
CA ASP A 328 8.89 -13.32 5.23
C ASP A 328 7.49 -12.89 4.74
N VAL A 329 6.60 -12.55 5.67
CA VAL A 329 5.20 -12.19 5.41
C VAL A 329 5.01 -11.08 4.37
N ASN A 330 5.99 -10.17 4.26
CA ASN A 330 5.93 -8.99 3.42
C ASN A 330 6.80 -9.11 2.17
N ASN A 331 7.52 -10.21 1.98
CA ASN A 331 8.54 -10.36 0.93
C ASN A 331 8.45 -11.77 0.31
N TYR A 332 7.71 -11.89 -0.79
CA TYR A 332 7.50 -13.16 -1.49
C TYR A 332 7.16 -12.99 -2.97
N LEU A 333 7.32 -14.08 -3.72
CA LEU A 333 7.01 -14.22 -5.14
C LEU A 333 6.16 -15.45 -5.36
N LEU A 334 4.94 -15.26 -5.87
CA LEU A 334 4.08 -16.34 -6.33
C LEU A 334 4.20 -16.47 -7.85
N VAL A 335 4.41 -17.69 -8.33
CA VAL A 335 4.60 -17.99 -9.75
C VAL A 335 3.52 -18.97 -10.20
N GLY A 336 2.76 -18.59 -11.23
CA GLY A 336 1.68 -19.38 -11.81
C GLY A 336 1.39 -18.94 -13.24
N ARG A 337 0.10 -18.86 -13.62
CA ARG A 337 -0.29 -18.21 -14.89
C ARG A 337 0.04 -16.71 -14.90
N LYS A 338 0.06 -16.11 -13.71
CA LYS A 338 0.51 -14.75 -13.44
C LYS A 338 1.59 -14.79 -12.37
N ILE A 339 2.43 -13.76 -12.34
CA ILE A 339 3.45 -13.56 -11.32
C ILE A 339 2.93 -12.48 -10.36
N LYS A 340 2.96 -12.76 -9.06
CA LYS A 340 2.63 -11.78 -8.01
C LYS A 340 3.85 -11.58 -7.12
N ALA A 341 4.47 -10.41 -7.23
CA ALA A 341 5.61 -10.01 -6.42
C ALA A 341 5.15 -9.09 -5.27
N VAL A 342 5.67 -9.32 -4.07
CA VAL A 342 5.37 -8.55 -2.87
C VAL A 342 6.67 -8.14 -2.17
N GLY A 343 6.66 -6.94 -1.60
CA GLY A 343 7.83 -6.36 -0.92
C GLY A 343 8.94 -5.97 -1.89
N GLU A 344 10.18 -6.32 -1.52
CA GLU A 344 11.38 -5.94 -2.27
C GLU A 344 11.49 -6.58 -3.67
N LEU A 345 10.66 -7.57 -3.99
CA LEU A 345 10.61 -8.16 -5.33
C LEU A 345 9.71 -7.38 -6.30
N LYS A 346 8.89 -6.44 -5.81
CA LYS A 346 8.08 -5.58 -6.68
C LYS A 346 8.96 -4.76 -7.62
N GLU A 347 8.43 -4.49 -8.80
CA GLU A 347 9.05 -3.54 -9.72
C GLU A 347 9.05 -2.14 -9.10
N CYS A 348 10.09 -1.37 -9.38
CA CYS A 348 10.13 0.02 -8.95
C CYS A 348 9.11 0.84 -9.74
N SER A 349 8.47 1.80 -9.08
CA SER A 349 7.67 2.81 -9.77
C SER A 349 8.60 3.93 -10.27
N GLY A 350 8.14 4.72 -11.24
CA GLY A 350 8.93 5.82 -11.79
C GLY A 350 9.35 6.82 -10.71
N GLY A 351 8.45 7.12 -9.77
CA GLY A 351 8.68 8.05 -8.67
C GLY A 351 9.40 7.44 -7.47
N ASN A 352 9.72 6.14 -7.48
CA ASN A 352 10.52 5.45 -6.48
C ASN A 352 11.44 4.40 -7.14
N TYR A 353 12.43 4.89 -7.90
CA TYR A 353 13.30 4.07 -8.75
C TYR A 353 14.57 3.55 -8.06
N THR A 354 14.59 3.53 -6.72
CA THR A 354 15.76 3.13 -5.93
C THR A 354 16.01 1.61 -5.96
N GLU A 355 17.28 1.20 -6.05
CA GLU A 355 17.73 -0.20 -6.05
C GLU A 355 17.11 -1.07 -7.17
N SER A 356 16.68 -0.47 -8.29
CA SER A 356 15.99 -1.14 -9.39
C SER A 356 16.75 -2.36 -9.92
N ILE A 357 18.07 -2.23 -10.16
CA ILE A 357 18.90 -3.33 -10.68
C ILE A 357 18.96 -4.53 -9.72
N ILE A 358 18.97 -4.29 -8.40
CA ILE A 358 18.99 -5.36 -7.39
C ILE A 358 17.67 -6.12 -7.46
N ARG A 359 16.54 -5.41 -7.45
CA ARG A 359 15.22 -6.06 -7.48
C ARG A 359 15.01 -6.86 -8.76
N ARG A 360 15.46 -6.33 -9.91
CA ARG A 360 15.38 -7.01 -11.21
C ARG A 360 16.25 -8.26 -11.26
N SER A 361 17.51 -8.17 -10.81
CA SER A 361 18.43 -9.32 -10.82
C SER A 361 17.95 -10.43 -9.87
N MET A 362 17.36 -10.06 -8.73
CA MET A 362 16.67 -11.01 -7.86
C MET A 362 15.49 -11.70 -8.56
N ARG A 363 14.62 -10.95 -9.26
CA ARG A 363 13.51 -11.56 -10.02
C ARG A 363 14.00 -12.48 -11.12
N ALA A 364 14.98 -12.05 -11.92
CA ALA A 364 15.55 -12.85 -13.00
C ALA A 364 16.14 -14.16 -12.49
N TYR A 365 16.78 -14.15 -11.31
CA TYR A 365 17.24 -15.39 -10.67
C TYR A 365 16.08 -16.31 -10.23
N LEU A 366 15.06 -15.75 -9.58
CA LEU A 366 13.96 -16.55 -9.04
C LEU A 366 13.08 -17.16 -10.14
N LEU A 367 12.89 -16.45 -11.25
CA LEU A 367 12.06 -16.87 -12.39
C LEU A 367 12.84 -17.74 -13.37
N ASP A 368 14.01 -17.26 -13.81
CA ASP A 368 14.71 -17.78 -14.99
C ASP A 368 16.10 -18.35 -14.68
N LYS A 369 16.50 -18.38 -13.40
CA LYS A 369 17.82 -18.85 -12.95
C LYS A 369 19.00 -18.06 -13.54
N VAL A 370 18.75 -16.82 -13.98
CA VAL A 370 19.80 -15.91 -14.42
C VAL A 370 20.56 -15.40 -13.19
N HIS A 371 21.86 -15.73 -13.10
CA HIS A 371 22.68 -15.31 -11.97
C HIS A 371 22.74 -13.78 -11.85
N PRO A 372 22.64 -13.17 -10.64
CA PRO A 372 22.59 -11.72 -10.49
C PRO A 372 23.74 -10.96 -11.18
N VAL A 373 24.96 -11.53 -11.16
CA VAL A 373 26.13 -10.96 -11.84
C VAL A 373 25.87 -10.73 -13.34
N LYS A 374 25.17 -11.66 -14.01
CA LYS A 374 24.85 -11.53 -15.43
C LYS A 374 23.92 -10.34 -15.67
N THR A 375 22.79 -10.28 -14.96
CA THR A 375 21.82 -9.17 -15.08
C THR A 375 22.47 -7.82 -14.79
N VAL A 376 23.33 -7.74 -13.78
CA VAL A 376 24.01 -6.50 -13.39
C VAL A 376 25.07 -6.09 -14.42
N ASN A 377 25.88 -7.02 -14.92
CA ASN A 377 26.93 -6.73 -15.89
C ASN A 377 26.39 -6.34 -17.26
N GLU A 378 25.28 -6.94 -17.70
CA GLU A 378 24.62 -6.65 -18.98
C GLU A 378 23.77 -5.36 -18.94
N CYS A 379 23.53 -4.78 -17.75
CA CYS A 379 22.78 -3.53 -17.63
C CYS A 379 23.64 -2.31 -18.01
N ASN A 380 23.11 -1.52 -18.94
CA ASN A 380 23.68 -0.25 -19.41
C ASN A 380 22.81 0.98 -19.05
N GLU A 381 21.66 0.76 -18.40
CA GLU A 381 20.78 1.84 -17.97
C GLU A 381 21.29 2.44 -16.66
N LYS A 382 21.76 3.69 -16.70
CA LYS A 382 22.34 4.37 -15.53
C LYS A 382 21.34 4.51 -14.40
N ARG A 383 20.08 4.80 -14.73
CA ARG A 383 19.00 4.99 -13.76
C ARG A 383 18.79 3.76 -12.87
N ASP A 384 19.08 2.57 -13.38
CA ASP A 384 18.90 1.31 -12.66
C ASP A 384 19.83 1.13 -11.46
N PHE A 385 20.97 1.81 -11.50
CA PHE A 385 21.98 1.80 -10.45
C PHE A 385 21.78 2.94 -9.44
N GLN A 386 20.67 3.68 -9.53
CA GLN A 386 20.35 4.71 -8.55
C GLN A 386 19.99 4.11 -7.19
N ILE A 387 20.48 4.76 -6.15
CA ILE A 387 20.10 4.49 -4.77
C ILE A 387 19.73 5.81 -4.10
N LEU A 388 18.44 5.98 -3.92
CA LEU A 388 17.85 7.19 -3.36
C LEU A 388 17.49 6.95 -1.88
N ALA A 389 17.95 7.83 -1.00
CA ALA A 389 17.81 7.73 0.46
C ALA A 389 17.03 8.91 1.05
N LYS A 390 16.26 8.68 2.14
CA LYS A 390 15.70 9.79 2.96
C LYS A 390 16.84 10.49 3.73
N PRO A 391 16.74 11.79 4.06
CA PRO A 391 17.79 12.59 4.71
C PRO A 391 18.39 12.00 6.01
N HIS A 392 17.62 11.16 6.72
CA HIS A 392 18.03 10.55 8.00
C HIS A 392 18.32 9.04 7.92
N TYR A 393 18.30 8.45 6.72
CA TYR A 393 18.60 7.03 6.52
C TYR A 393 20.07 6.84 6.11
N LYS A 394 20.79 5.99 6.86
CA LYS A 394 22.11 5.51 6.46
C LYS A 394 21.91 4.44 5.38
N VAL A 395 22.12 4.80 4.12
CA VAL A 395 22.10 3.81 3.04
C VAL A 395 23.52 3.33 2.77
N TYR A 396 23.70 2.00 2.82
CA TYR A 396 24.97 1.33 2.54
C TYR A 396 25.08 0.99 1.06
N ALA A 397 25.05 2.02 0.23
CA ALA A 397 25.49 1.95 -1.15
C ALA A 397 25.26 3.34 -1.76
N ASN A 398 26.35 4.06 -1.92
CA ASN A 398 26.48 4.99 -3.03
C ASN A 398 27.68 4.52 -3.83
N TRP A 399 27.87 5.12 -5.00
CA TRP A 399 29.07 5.16 -5.84
C TRP A 399 30.46 4.86 -5.27
N TYR A 400 30.67 4.99 -3.98
CA TYR A 400 31.99 5.22 -3.43
C TYR A 400 32.53 4.03 -2.63
N GLY A 401 31.79 2.92 -2.50
CA GLY A 401 32.20 1.80 -1.66
C GLY A 401 32.52 2.22 -0.21
N ARG A 402 32.07 3.41 0.20
CA ARG A 402 32.36 4.04 1.49
C ARG A 402 31.06 4.52 2.15
N ARG A 403 31.06 4.41 3.47
CA ARG A 403 29.99 4.91 4.34
C ARG A 403 29.94 6.43 4.24
N ILE A 404 28.89 6.96 3.64
CA ILE A 404 28.68 8.41 3.65
C ILE A 404 27.68 8.77 4.75
N LYS A 405 28.11 9.63 5.67
CA LYS A 405 27.25 10.31 6.64
C LYS A 405 26.69 11.57 5.95
N ASN A 406 25.40 11.84 6.14
CA ASN A 406 24.76 13.13 5.84
C ASN A 406 24.68 13.55 4.37
N VAL A 407 24.53 12.63 3.40
CA VAL A 407 24.27 13.09 2.02
C VAL A 407 22.78 13.15 1.71
N PHE A 408 22.36 14.40 1.56
CA PHE A 408 21.23 14.86 0.78
C PHE A 408 21.58 14.69 -0.71
N SER A 409 20.79 13.88 -1.43
CA SER A 409 20.86 13.64 -2.88
C SER A 409 22.19 13.06 -3.39
N TYR A 410 22.11 12.04 -4.23
CA TYR A 410 23.21 11.76 -5.16
C TYR A 410 22.65 11.99 -6.54
N GLU A 411 23.30 12.90 -7.26
CA GLU A 411 23.23 13.01 -8.71
C GLU A 411 23.29 11.62 -9.34
N VAL A 412 22.68 11.46 -10.51
CA VAL A 412 22.92 10.31 -11.38
C VAL A 412 24.17 10.68 -12.17
N SER A 413 25.31 10.01 -11.98
CA SER A 413 26.54 10.47 -12.64
C SER A 413 26.48 9.88 -14.00
N GLU A 414 26.64 10.80 -14.92
CA GLU A 414 26.54 10.53 -16.32
C GLU A 414 27.81 9.85 -16.82
N ASP A 415 28.79 9.59 -15.95
CA ASP A 415 30.15 9.26 -16.39
C ASP A 415 30.57 7.80 -16.19
N PHE A 416 29.74 6.93 -15.57
CA PHE A 416 30.04 5.50 -15.30
C PHE A 416 31.38 5.19 -14.60
N LYS A 417 32.20 6.19 -14.29
CA LYS A 417 33.61 6.09 -13.90
C LYS A 417 33.84 5.41 -12.56
N PHE A 418 32.77 5.22 -11.77
CA PHE A 418 32.81 4.73 -10.38
C PHE A 418 31.71 3.70 -10.06
N LEU A 419 31.16 3.00 -11.06
CA LEU A 419 30.14 1.97 -10.84
C LEU A 419 30.74 0.66 -10.31
N ASP A 420 30.49 0.31 -9.05
CA ASP A 420 30.83 -1.01 -8.50
C ASP A 420 29.72 -2.04 -8.75
N LYS A 421 29.73 -2.64 -9.94
CA LYS A 421 28.80 -3.72 -10.31
C LYS A 421 28.89 -4.96 -9.40
N GLN A 422 30.04 -5.20 -8.76
CA GLN A 422 30.20 -6.32 -7.83
C GLN A 422 29.35 -6.10 -6.59
N HIS A 423 29.34 -4.90 -6.02
CA HIS A 423 28.53 -4.56 -4.85
C HIS A 423 27.02 -4.84 -5.06
N TYR A 424 26.47 -4.45 -6.21
CA TYR A 424 25.06 -4.70 -6.55
C TYR A 424 24.76 -6.19 -6.66
N SER A 425 25.66 -6.93 -7.31
CA SER A 425 25.58 -8.37 -7.48
C SER A 425 25.60 -9.08 -6.12
N ASP A 426 26.57 -8.76 -5.26
CA ASP A 426 26.72 -9.33 -3.92
C ASP A 426 25.52 -9.02 -3.02
N THR A 427 24.97 -7.81 -3.14
CA THR A 427 23.77 -7.42 -2.41
C THR A 427 22.54 -8.22 -2.86
N ALA A 428 22.35 -8.40 -4.16
CA ALA A 428 21.28 -9.25 -4.69
C ALA A 428 21.43 -10.70 -4.22
N VAL A 429 22.64 -11.27 -4.31
CA VAL A 429 22.95 -12.63 -3.85
C VAL A 429 22.66 -12.78 -2.35
N ARG A 430 23.10 -11.84 -1.52
CA ARG A 430 22.86 -11.84 -0.08
C ARG A 430 21.37 -11.77 0.27
N ARG A 431 20.57 -10.99 -0.48
CA ARG A 431 19.13 -10.88 -0.27
C ARG A 431 18.41 -12.15 -0.74
N LEU A 432 18.78 -12.71 -1.90
CA LEU A 432 18.24 -13.96 -2.43
C LEU A 432 18.42 -15.14 -1.46
N LYS A 433 19.57 -15.28 -0.80
CA LYS A 433 19.78 -16.34 0.21
C LYS A 433 18.71 -16.33 1.32
N LYS A 434 18.13 -15.17 1.64
CA LYS A 434 17.03 -15.04 2.63
C LYS A 434 15.68 -15.59 2.14
N TYR A 435 15.55 -15.91 0.86
CA TYR A 435 14.38 -16.60 0.29
C TYR A 435 14.52 -18.13 0.34
N GLY A 436 15.59 -18.67 0.92
CA GLY A 436 15.82 -20.11 1.01
C GLY A 436 16.29 -20.75 -0.30
N VAL A 437 16.80 -19.95 -1.25
CA VAL A 437 17.38 -20.45 -2.51
C VAL A 437 18.89 -20.61 -2.40
N THR A 438 19.41 -21.69 -2.97
CA THR A 438 20.83 -21.85 -3.30
C THR A 438 21.12 -21.02 -4.56
N ILE A 439 22.29 -20.38 -4.64
CA ILE A 439 22.74 -19.55 -5.77
C ILE A 439 23.99 -20.18 -6.36
#